data_AF-A0A7R9YGN8-F1
#
_entry.id   AF-A0A7R9YGN8-F1
#
_cell.length_a   1.000
_cell.length_b   1.000
_cell.length_c   1.000
_cell.angle_alpha   90.00
_cell.angle_beta   90.00
_cell.angle_gamma   90.00
#
_symmetry.space_group_name_H-M   'P 1'
#
loop_
_entity.id
_entity.type
_entity.pdbx_description
1 polymer ?
#
loop_
_entity_poly.entity_id
_entity_poly.type
_entity_poly.pdbx_seq_one_letter_code
_entity_poly.pdbx_strand_id
1 'polypeptide(L)'
;MLRSILIVSAICASCGFRMAPGAAPRAGRSRLFEAAAEDSEAALVPMERMDDRFEVSKGEVLRGEADDEVAIYVIDAEVPAKTMESLRNNLERQWGREMNIPGFRKGQIPPFMKAEVLRFVCREAVQQSMFDALGLYDLSPTLQDDQEMYEFVSVNGMEKEEEWMPVLSQEWKPKSPLTFHMKVAAKRGQEEE
;
A
#
# COMPACT_ATOMS: atom_id res chain seq x y z
N MET A 1 -15.50 10.75 27.55
CA MET A 1 -14.58 9.72 28.09
C MET A 1 -13.53 9.47 27.02
N LEU A 2 -12.26 9.69 27.37
CA LEU A 2 -11.09 9.55 26.49
C LEU A 2 -10.85 8.09 26.11
N ARG A 3 -10.33 7.85 24.89
CA ARG A 3 -9.06 7.13 24.69
C ARG A 3 -8.57 7.26 23.25
N SER A 4 -7.58 8.15 23.11
CA SER A 4 -6.65 8.23 22.00
C SER A 4 -5.81 6.94 21.94
N ILE A 5 -5.73 6.30 20.77
CA ILE A 5 -4.80 5.20 20.53
C ILE A 5 -3.58 5.78 19.79
N LEU A 6 -2.54 6.05 20.58
CA LEU A 6 -1.18 6.27 20.13
C LEU A 6 -0.54 4.88 19.98
N ILE A 7 -0.13 4.51 18.76
CA ILE A 7 0.80 3.40 18.56
C ILE A 7 2.13 4.02 18.11
N VAL A 8 2.97 4.28 19.10
CA VAL A 8 4.41 4.50 18.94
C VAL A 8 5.03 3.10 19.01
N SER A 9 5.61 2.62 17.91
CA SER A 9 6.55 1.49 17.98
C SER A 9 7.92 1.97 17.55
N ALA A 10 8.75 2.22 18.55
CA ALA A 10 10.18 2.34 18.42
C ALA A 10 10.77 0.92 18.47
N ILE A 11 11.47 0.51 17.41
CA ILE A 11 12.46 -0.57 17.50
C ILE A 11 13.79 -0.01 17.02
N CYS A 12 14.59 0.34 18.02
CA CYS A 12 16.01 0.59 17.91
C CYS A 12 16.70 -0.71 18.31
N ALA A 13 17.46 -1.36 17.41
CA ALA A 13 18.44 -2.36 17.80
C ALA A 13 19.54 -2.47 16.73
N SER A 14 20.69 -1.92 17.09
CA SER A 14 21.99 -2.09 16.47
C SER A 14 22.42 -3.56 16.43
N CYS A 15 22.62 -4.12 15.23
CA CYS A 15 23.52 -5.25 15.02
C CYS A 15 24.42 -4.94 13.82
N GLY A 16 25.71 -4.76 14.07
CA GLY A 16 26.72 -4.70 13.04
C GLY A 16 26.82 -6.05 12.35
N PHE A 17 26.33 -6.13 11.11
CA PHE A 17 26.51 -7.29 10.26
C PHE A 17 27.58 -6.98 9.21
N ARG A 18 28.69 -7.71 9.31
CA ARG A 18 29.83 -7.68 8.40
C ARG A 18 29.38 -8.33 7.09
N MET A 19 29.14 -7.56 6.04
CA MET A 19 28.78 -8.10 4.72
C MET A 19 29.96 -8.83 4.09
N ALA A 20 29.79 -10.14 3.87
CA ALA A 20 30.59 -10.88 2.90
C ALA A 20 30.12 -10.49 1.49
N PRO A 21 31.02 -10.28 0.51
CA PRO A 21 30.64 -10.00 -0.86
C PRO A 21 30.22 -11.30 -1.54
N GLY A 22 28.98 -11.37 -2.05
CA GLY A 22 28.57 -12.43 -2.96
C GLY A 22 27.42 -13.31 -2.47
N ALA A 23 26.27 -12.71 -2.16
CA ALA A 23 24.99 -13.39 -2.29
C ALA A 23 23.92 -12.32 -2.49
N ALA A 24 23.44 -12.16 -3.73
CA ALA A 24 22.25 -11.38 -4.00
C ALA A 24 21.07 -11.98 -3.21
N PRO A 25 20.26 -11.19 -2.49
CA PRO A 25 19.00 -11.69 -1.98
C PRO A 25 18.14 -12.05 -3.20
N ARG A 26 17.91 -13.34 -3.40
CA ARG A 26 16.83 -13.79 -4.29
C ARG A 26 15.54 -13.27 -3.67
N ALA A 27 14.93 -12.29 -4.33
CA ALA A 27 13.54 -11.92 -4.10
C ALA A 27 12.72 -13.22 -4.11
N GLY A 28 12.24 -13.61 -2.93
CA GLY A 28 11.29 -14.70 -2.81
C GLY A 28 10.01 -14.24 -3.45
N ARG A 29 9.77 -14.65 -4.70
CA ARG A 29 8.44 -14.69 -5.28
C ARG A 29 7.56 -15.46 -4.30
N SER A 30 6.58 -14.79 -3.72
CA SER A 30 5.56 -15.37 -2.87
C SER A 30 4.83 -16.45 -3.67
N ARG A 31 5.01 -17.71 -3.26
CA ARG A 31 4.42 -18.89 -3.90
C ARG A 31 2.88 -18.97 -3.82
N LEU A 32 2.22 -18.02 -3.17
CA LEU A 32 0.76 -17.95 -3.10
C LEU A 32 0.12 -17.72 -4.48
N PHE A 33 0.76 -16.91 -5.34
CA PHE A 33 0.29 -16.68 -6.71
C PHE A 33 0.93 -17.63 -7.74
N GLU A 34 1.95 -18.41 -7.34
CA GLU A 34 2.69 -19.28 -8.26
C GLU A 34 1.95 -20.59 -8.60
N ALA A 35 0.88 -20.91 -7.84
CA ALA A 35 -0.05 -21.99 -8.21
C ALA A 35 -1.26 -21.50 -9.05
N ALA A 36 -1.38 -20.19 -9.27
CA ALA A 36 -2.49 -19.55 -10.01
C ALA A 36 -2.00 -18.75 -11.23
N ALA A 37 -0.72 -18.90 -11.60
CA ALA A 37 -0.09 -18.20 -12.72
C ALA A 37 -0.12 -19.00 -14.05
N GLU A 38 -1.14 -19.84 -14.23
CA GLU A 38 -1.49 -20.38 -15.55
C GLU A 38 -2.91 -19.94 -15.88
N ASP A 39 -3.04 -18.83 -16.61
CA ASP A 39 -4.15 -18.46 -17.50
C ASP A 39 -5.59 -18.73 -17.02
N SER A 40 -5.85 -18.59 -15.72
CA SER A 40 -7.21 -18.51 -15.20
C SER A 40 -7.68 -17.07 -15.33
N GLU A 41 -8.20 -16.74 -16.53
CA GLU A 41 -9.13 -15.65 -16.77
C GLU A 41 -10.42 -15.92 -15.96
N ALA A 42 -10.32 -15.97 -14.62
CA ALA A 42 -11.49 -15.94 -13.77
C ALA A 42 -12.17 -14.62 -14.07
N ALA A 43 -13.36 -14.69 -14.67
CA ALA A 43 -14.10 -13.52 -15.11
C ALA A 43 -14.31 -12.59 -13.91
N LEU A 44 -13.54 -11.50 -13.88
CA LEU A 44 -13.67 -10.47 -12.87
C LEU A 44 -15.10 -9.93 -12.94
N VAL A 45 -15.85 -10.09 -11.86
CA VAL A 45 -17.22 -9.58 -11.77
C VAL A 45 -17.11 -8.16 -11.23
N PRO A 46 -17.40 -7.13 -12.05
CA PRO A 46 -17.36 -5.75 -11.57
C PRO A 46 -18.42 -5.56 -10.49
N MET A 47 -18.04 -4.89 -9.40
CA MET A 47 -18.97 -4.52 -8.34
C MET A 47 -19.65 -3.18 -8.69
N GLU A 48 -20.79 -2.90 -8.04
CA GLU A 48 -21.47 -1.61 -8.20
C GLU A 48 -20.54 -0.48 -7.75
N ARG A 49 -20.32 0.50 -8.62
CA ARG A 49 -19.42 1.62 -8.36
C ARG A 49 -20.02 2.52 -7.28
N MET A 50 -19.37 2.60 -6.12
CA MET A 50 -19.82 3.44 -4.99
C MET A 50 -19.17 4.83 -4.95
N ASP A 51 -17.96 4.98 -5.52
CA ASP A 51 -17.20 6.23 -5.56
C ASP A 51 -16.41 6.29 -6.88
N ASP A 52 -16.29 7.48 -7.48
CA ASP A 52 -15.61 7.68 -8.75
C ASP A 52 -14.10 7.38 -8.69
N ARG A 53 -13.51 7.36 -7.49
CA ARG A 53 -12.07 7.08 -7.30
C ARG A 53 -11.74 5.59 -7.29
N PHE A 54 -12.74 4.71 -7.18
CA PHE A 54 -12.52 3.27 -6.97
C PHE A 54 -13.31 2.44 -7.98
N GLU A 55 -12.61 1.56 -8.67
CA GLU A 55 -13.19 0.49 -9.47
C GLU A 55 -12.80 -0.84 -8.81
N VAL A 56 -13.81 -1.59 -8.33
CA VAL A 56 -13.59 -2.83 -7.59
C VAL A 56 -14.23 -3.99 -8.34
N SER A 57 -13.46 -5.06 -8.53
CA SER A 57 -13.93 -6.29 -9.17
C SER A 57 -13.69 -7.48 -8.26
N LYS A 58 -14.69 -8.36 -8.14
CA LYS A 58 -14.56 -9.63 -7.44
C LYS A 58 -13.98 -10.68 -8.39
N GLY A 59 -12.92 -11.33 -7.96
CA GLY A 59 -12.24 -12.42 -8.66
C GLY A 59 -12.50 -13.77 -8.00
N GLU A 60 -11.47 -14.61 -7.98
CA GLU A 60 -11.55 -15.99 -7.52
C GLU A 60 -11.93 -16.11 -6.04
N VAL A 61 -12.79 -17.10 -5.75
CA VAL A 61 -13.17 -17.49 -4.40
C VAL A 61 -12.12 -18.44 -3.84
N LEU A 62 -11.41 -18.02 -2.80
CA LEU A 62 -10.34 -18.79 -2.18
C LEU A 62 -10.87 -19.81 -1.17
N ARG A 63 -11.94 -19.46 -0.42
CA ARG A 63 -12.49 -20.31 0.64
C ARG A 63 -13.89 -19.86 1.06
N GLY A 64 -14.75 -20.80 1.45
CA GLY A 64 -16.01 -20.52 2.17
C GLY A 64 -17.25 -21.06 1.45
N GLU A 65 -18.30 -21.36 2.23
CA GLU A 65 -19.69 -21.41 1.74
C GLU A 65 -20.27 -19.99 1.83
N ALA A 66 -21.40 -19.73 1.17
CA ALA A 66 -21.94 -18.39 0.83
C ALA A 66 -21.84 -17.27 1.88
N ASP A 67 -21.82 -17.61 3.18
CA ASP A 67 -21.85 -16.66 4.29
C ASP A 67 -20.47 -16.33 4.91
N ASP A 68 -19.41 -17.07 4.54
CA ASP A 68 -18.01 -16.88 4.99
C ASP A 68 -17.03 -16.87 3.80
N GLU A 69 -17.51 -16.37 2.66
CA GLU A 69 -16.77 -16.39 1.41
C GLU A 69 -15.60 -15.40 1.41
N VAL A 70 -14.38 -15.94 1.37
CA VAL A 70 -13.13 -15.21 1.11
C VAL A 70 -12.87 -15.25 -0.38
N ALA A 71 -12.82 -14.09 -1.01
CA ALA A 71 -12.50 -13.93 -2.43
C ALA A 71 -11.36 -12.94 -2.63
N ILE A 72 -10.70 -13.04 -3.78
CA ILE A 72 -9.75 -12.04 -4.25
C ILE A 72 -10.54 -10.88 -4.85
N TYR A 73 -10.32 -9.67 -4.34
CA TYR A 73 -10.85 -8.44 -4.89
C TYR A 73 -9.73 -7.68 -5.57
N VAL A 74 -10.01 -7.23 -6.79
CA VAL A 74 -9.14 -6.36 -7.57
C VAL A 74 -9.63 -4.93 -7.38
N ILE A 75 -8.77 -4.05 -6.88
CA ILE A 75 -9.08 -2.65 -6.62
C ILE A 75 -8.18 -1.78 -7.51
N ASP A 76 -8.81 -1.07 -8.41
CA ASP A 76 -8.24 0.03 -9.18
C ASP A 76 -8.63 1.35 -8.52
N ALA A 77 -7.65 2.18 -8.20
CA ALA A 77 -7.91 3.42 -7.49
C ALA A 77 -7.09 4.60 -7.99
N GLU A 78 -7.68 5.78 -7.88
CA GLU A 78 -7.05 7.05 -8.18
C GLU A 78 -6.94 7.94 -6.94
N VAL A 79 -5.71 8.30 -6.56
CA VAL A 79 -5.43 9.25 -5.49
C VAL A 79 -5.18 10.64 -6.10
N PRO A 80 -6.01 11.65 -5.76
CA PRO A 80 -5.82 13.00 -6.25
C PRO A 80 -4.47 13.58 -5.82
N ALA A 81 -3.82 14.31 -6.73
CA ALA A 81 -2.51 14.89 -6.49
C ALA A 81 -2.47 15.85 -5.28
N LYS A 82 -3.61 16.51 -4.99
CA LYS A 82 -3.78 17.38 -3.81
C LYS A 82 -3.70 16.61 -2.49
N THR A 83 -4.23 15.39 -2.44
CA THR A 83 -4.13 14.49 -1.28
C THR A 83 -2.67 14.12 -1.04
N MET A 84 -1.98 13.69 -2.10
CA MET A 84 -0.56 13.36 -2.07
C MET A 84 0.31 14.54 -1.60
N GLU A 85 0.05 15.75 -2.09
CA GLU A 85 0.77 16.95 -1.65
C GLU A 85 0.50 17.27 -0.17
N SER A 86 -0.73 17.06 0.28
CA SER A 86 -1.10 17.28 1.68
C SER A 86 -0.38 16.28 2.60
N LEU A 87 -0.34 14.99 2.23
CA LEU A 87 0.42 13.96 2.94
C LEU A 87 1.92 14.30 2.99
N ARG A 88 2.51 14.67 1.85
CA ARG A 88 3.92 15.08 1.80
C ARG A 88 4.21 16.24 2.74
N ASN A 89 3.44 17.32 2.66
CA ASN A 89 3.67 18.50 3.48
C ASN A 89 3.51 18.21 4.97
N ASN A 90 2.58 17.32 5.34
CA ASN A 90 2.40 16.89 6.73
C ASN A 90 3.59 16.06 7.22
N LEU A 91 4.04 15.09 6.41
CA LEU A 91 5.19 14.25 6.73
C LEU A 91 6.48 15.06 6.84
N GLU A 92 6.72 15.98 5.91
CA GLU A 92 7.90 16.85 5.96
C GLU A 92 7.95 17.70 7.23
N ARG A 93 6.79 18.24 7.64
CA ARG A 93 6.67 18.99 8.88
C ARG A 93 6.86 18.11 10.11
N GLN A 94 6.40 16.86 10.08
CA GLN A 94 6.55 15.93 11.19
C GLN A 94 8.01 15.53 11.35
N TRP A 95 8.63 15.00 10.29
CA TRP A 95 10.02 14.57 10.30
C TRP A 95 10.97 15.72 10.60
N GLY A 96 10.74 16.92 10.03
CA GLY A 96 11.55 18.09 10.36
C GLY A 96 11.47 18.50 11.83
N ARG A 97 10.33 18.27 12.50
CA ARG A 97 10.15 18.60 13.94
C ARG A 97 10.78 17.55 14.85
N GLU A 98 10.66 16.28 14.47
CA GLU A 98 11.02 15.11 15.30
C GLU A 98 12.46 14.64 15.08
N MET A 99 12.97 14.68 13.84
CA MET A 99 14.32 14.21 13.52
C MET A 99 15.37 15.30 13.78
N ASN A 100 16.41 14.95 14.52
CA ASN A 100 17.60 15.78 14.68
C ASN A 100 18.69 15.33 13.69
N ILE A 101 18.80 16.01 12.56
CA ILE A 101 19.69 15.61 11.46
C ILE A 101 21.00 16.42 11.54
N PRO A 102 22.17 15.76 11.69
CA PRO A 102 23.45 16.44 11.76
C PRO A 102 23.71 17.32 10.52
N GLY A 103 24.17 18.55 10.74
CA GLY A 103 24.48 19.50 9.66
C GLY A 103 23.27 20.27 9.10
N PHE A 104 22.06 20.00 9.58
CA PHE A 104 20.84 20.70 9.18
C PHE A 104 20.17 21.37 10.38
N ARG A 105 19.45 22.46 10.13
CA ARG A 105 18.68 23.13 11.19
C ARG A 105 17.44 22.31 11.52
N LYS A 106 17.02 22.31 12.80
CA LYS A 106 15.74 21.72 13.21
C LYS A 106 14.60 22.28 12.34
N GLY A 107 13.74 21.41 11.82
CA GLY A 107 12.68 21.76 10.88
C GLY A 107 13.07 21.66 9.40
N GLN A 108 14.34 21.46 9.06
CA GLN A 108 14.78 21.31 7.67
C GLN A 108 15.02 19.85 7.32
N ILE A 109 14.40 19.40 6.23
CA ILE A 109 14.68 18.09 5.64
C ILE A 109 15.77 18.21 4.57
N PRO A 110 16.86 17.44 4.68
CA PRO A 110 17.91 17.41 3.68
C PRO A 110 17.39 16.97 2.30
N PRO A 111 18.01 17.46 1.21
CA PRO A 111 17.65 17.03 -0.15
C PRO A 111 17.71 15.51 -0.36
N PHE A 112 18.68 14.83 0.25
CA PHE A 112 18.84 13.37 0.11
C PHE A 112 17.70 12.56 0.77
N MET A 113 16.95 13.14 1.71
CA MET A 113 15.81 12.48 2.35
C MET A 113 14.48 12.71 1.61
N LYS A 114 14.43 13.62 0.65
CA LYS A 114 13.19 13.93 -0.07
C LYS A 114 12.64 12.73 -0.84
N ALA A 115 13.51 11.87 -1.36
CA ALA A 115 13.10 10.62 -1.99
C ALA A 115 12.39 9.69 -1.00
N GLU A 116 12.88 9.62 0.24
CA GLU A 116 12.30 8.74 1.27
C GLU A 116 11.00 9.29 1.85
N VAL A 117 10.88 10.61 1.94
CA VAL A 117 9.60 11.26 2.21
C VAL A 117 8.58 10.86 1.15
N LEU A 118 8.95 10.92 -0.13
CA LEU A 118 8.02 10.56 -1.22
C LEU A 118 7.66 9.07 -1.22
N ARG A 119 8.62 8.18 -0.92
CA ARG A 119 8.36 6.74 -0.72
C ARG A 119 7.25 6.53 0.30
N PHE A 120 7.41 7.15 1.46
CA PHE A 120 6.47 7.02 2.56
C PHE A 120 5.10 7.57 2.18
N VAL A 121 5.05 8.74 1.53
CA VAL A 121 3.80 9.35 1.07
C VAL A 121 3.05 8.44 0.10
N CYS A 122 3.73 7.83 -0.87
CA CYS A 122 3.08 6.92 -1.83
C CYS A 122 2.53 5.68 -1.12
N ARG A 123 3.32 5.08 -0.22
CA ARG A 123 2.88 3.92 0.57
C ARG A 123 1.67 4.26 1.43
N GLU A 124 1.72 5.38 2.13
CA GLU A 124 0.63 5.85 2.99
C GLU A 124 -0.64 6.14 2.19
N ALA A 125 -0.51 6.79 1.02
CA ALA A 125 -1.62 7.08 0.14
C ALA A 125 -2.30 5.82 -0.41
N VAL A 126 -1.51 4.82 -0.84
CA VAL A 126 -2.02 3.52 -1.28
C VAL A 126 -2.74 2.82 -0.13
N GLN A 127 -2.13 2.80 1.06
CA GLN A 127 -2.70 2.15 2.23
C GLN A 127 -4.01 2.80 2.70
N GLN A 128 -4.06 4.14 2.76
CA GLN A 128 -5.28 4.88 3.09
C GLN A 128 -6.39 4.59 2.07
N SER A 129 -6.05 4.66 0.79
CA SER A 129 -7.02 4.43 -0.29
C SER A 129 -7.53 2.99 -0.33
N MET A 130 -6.68 2.01 0.03
CA MET A 130 -7.09 0.61 0.23
C MET A 130 -8.12 0.50 1.35
N PHE A 131 -7.85 1.09 2.52
CA PHE A 131 -8.80 1.02 3.64
C PHE A 131 -10.10 1.78 3.36
N ASP A 132 -10.04 2.89 2.63
CA ASP A 132 -11.22 3.61 2.15
C ASP A 132 -12.05 2.73 1.22
N ALA A 133 -11.43 2.06 0.25
CA ALA A 133 -12.11 1.13 -0.65
C ALA A 133 -12.71 -0.05 0.11
N LEU A 134 -11.95 -0.69 1.00
CA LEU A 134 -12.46 -1.79 1.81
C LEU A 134 -13.65 -1.36 2.67
N GLY A 135 -13.60 -0.19 3.28
CA GLY A 135 -14.72 0.34 4.08
C GLY A 135 -15.95 0.69 3.23
N LEU A 136 -15.76 1.21 2.01
CA LEU A 136 -16.86 1.54 1.11
C LEU A 136 -17.62 0.29 0.64
N TYR A 137 -16.89 -0.76 0.29
CA TYR A 137 -17.47 -2.00 -0.24
C TYR A 137 -17.82 -3.03 0.85
N ASP A 138 -17.73 -2.63 2.12
CA ASP A 138 -17.93 -3.48 3.30
C ASP A 138 -17.11 -4.78 3.23
N LEU A 139 -15.83 -4.62 2.92
CA LEU A 139 -14.86 -5.70 2.79
C LEU A 139 -13.97 -5.72 4.03
N SER A 140 -13.97 -6.85 4.72
CA SER A 140 -13.07 -7.13 5.83
C SER A 140 -11.85 -7.91 5.32
N PRO A 141 -10.63 -7.35 5.39
CA PRO A 141 -9.45 -8.06 4.95
C PRO A 141 -9.21 -9.29 5.84
N THR A 142 -8.93 -10.43 5.23
CA THR A 142 -8.71 -11.68 5.96
C THR A 142 -7.22 -12.02 5.97
N LEU A 143 -6.64 -12.23 7.15
CA LEU A 143 -5.27 -12.70 7.31
C LEU A 143 -5.23 -14.20 7.00
N GLN A 144 -4.47 -14.58 5.97
CA GLN A 144 -4.15 -15.97 5.73
C GLN A 144 -2.68 -16.20 6.14
N ASP A 145 -2.47 -17.06 7.14
CA ASP A 145 -1.17 -17.66 7.49
C ASP A 145 0.03 -16.69 7.58
N ASP A 146 -0.09 -15.63 8.39
CA ASP A 146 0.99 -14.65 8.67
C ASP A 146 1.59 -13.94 7.42
N GLN A 147 0.91 -14.01 6.26
CA GLN A 147 1.33 -13.37 5.01
C GLN A 147 0.55 -12.08 4.72
N GLU A 148 1.16 -11.21 3.91
CA GLU A 148 0.67 -9.85 3.66
C GLU A 148 -0.77 -9.84 3.12
N MET A 149 -1.57 -8.95 3.69
CA MET A 149 -3.03 -8.79 3.53
C MET A 149 -3.47 -8.41 2.10
N TYR A 150 -2.53 -8.03 1.24
CA TYR A 150 -2.76 -7.53 -0.11
C TYR A 150 -1.53 -7.84 -0.97
N GLU A 151 -1.74 -8.17 -2.24
CA GLU A 151 -0.69 -8.18 -3.25
C GLU A 151 -0.77 -6.86 -4.02
N PHE A 152 0.30 -6.08 -3.90
CA PHE A 152 0.45 -4.87 -4.69
C PHE A 152 0.84 -5.25 -6.13
N VAL A 153 0.03 -4.85 -7.11
CA VAL A 153 0.24 -5.30 -8.50
C VAL A 153 0.90 -4.21 -9.35
N SER A 154 0.45 -2.95 -9.29
CA SER A 154 1.16 -1.85 -9.99
C SER A 154 0.80 -0.44 -9.50
N VAL A 155 1.75 0.51 -9.64
CA VAL A 155 1.51 1.97 -9.53
C VAL A 155 1.66 2.58 -10.92
N ASN A 156 0.67 3.31 -11.42
CA ASN A 156 0.71 3.95 -12.75
C ASN A 156 1.11 2.96 -13.88
N GLY A 157 0.70 1.69 -13.76
CA GLY A 157 1.06 0.62 -14.70
C GLY A 157 2.48 0.04 -14.55
N MET A 158 3.22 0.40 -13.49
CA MET A 158 4.54 -0.16 -13.17
C MET A 158 4.44 -1.18 -12.04
N GLU A 159 4.86 -2.42 -12.31
CA GLU A 159 4.65 -3.55 -11.39
C GLU A 159 5.63 -3.59 -10.22
N LYS A 160 6.88 -3.14 -10.43
CA LYS A 160 7.91 -3.21 -9.40
C LYS A 160 8.15 -1.86 -8.73
N GLU A 161 8.26 -1.88 -7.40
CA GLU A 161 8.66 -0.71 -6.60
C GLU A 161 9.94 -0.05 -7.10
N GLU A 162 10.92 -0.85 -7.51
CA GLU A 162 12.19 -0.36 -8.07
C GLU A 162 12.04 0.40 -9.40
N GLU A 163 10.97 0.16 -10.15
CA GLU A 163 10.72 0.77 -11.46
C GLU A 163 9.99 2.11 -11.33
N TRP A 164 8.98 2.21 -10.46
CA TRP A 164 8.26 3.48 -10.26
C TRP A 164 8.97 4.44 -9.31
N MET A 165 9.81 3.95 -8.41
CA MET A 165 10.48 4.82 -7.44
C MET A 165 11.42 5.88 -8.04
N PRO A 166 12.31 5.56 -9.00
CA PRO A 166 13.13 6.56 -9.66
C PRO A 166 12.28 7.60 -10.40
N VAL A 167 11.22 7.14 -11.08
CA VAL A 167 10.30 7.99 -11.85
C VAL A 167 9.56 8.95 -10.94
N LEU A 168 8.99 8.47 -9.83
CA LEU A 168 8.32 9.34 -8.86
C LEU A 168 9.31 10.30 -8.19
N SER A 169 10.54 9.87 -7.88
CA SER A 169 11.54 10.71 -7.20
C SER A 169 12.06 11.87 -8.06
N GLN A 170 12.10 11.71 -9.39
CA GLN A 170 12.61 12.73 -10.31
C GLN A 170 11.51 13.54 -10.98
N GLU A 171 10.38 12.93 -11.28
CA GLU A 171 9.36 13.51 -12.15
C GLU A 171 8.01 13.74 -11.48
N TRP A 172 7.80 13.32 -10.23
CA TRP A 172 6.51 13.51 -9.59
C TRP A 172 6.24 15.00 -9.33
N LYS A 173 5.57 15.59 -10.29
CA LYS A 173 4.91 16.87 -10.19
C LYS A 173 3.53 16.55 -9.60
N PRO A 174 3.08 17.26 -8.55
CA PRO A 174 1.75 17.09 -7.95
C PRO A 174 0.60 17.52 -8.89
N LYS A 175 0.80 17.44 -10.21
CA LYS A 175 -0.19 17.73 -11.24
C LYS A 175 -0.93 16.48 -11.72
N SER A 176 -0.33 15.30 -11.57
CA SER A 176 -0.96 14.04 -11.97
C SER A 176 -1.42 13.25 -10.75
N PRO A 177 -2.62 12.65 -10.82
CA PRO A 177 -3.08 11.71 -9.80
C PRO A 177 -2.15 10.48 -9.75
N LEU A 178 -2.16 9.79 -8.62
CA LEU A 178 -1.50 8.50 -8.46
C LEU A 178 -2.55 7.42 -8.71
N THR A 179 -2.33 6.57 -9.70
CA THR A 179 -3.19 5.41 -9.96
C THR A 179 -2.51 4.14 -9.44
N PHE A 180 -3.26 3.22 -8.87
CA PHE A 180 -2.73 1.94 -8.45
C PHE A 180 -3.73 0.80 -8.66
N HIS A 181 -3.18 -0.39 -8.89
CA HIS A 181 -3.89 -1.66 -9.03
C HIS A 181 -3.42 -2.60 -7.93
N MET A 182 -4.34 -3.16 -7.16
CA MET A 182 -4.04 -4.09 -6.07
C MET A 182 -5.01 -5.27 -6.04
N LYS A 183 -4.53 -6.39 -5.52
CA LYS A 183 -5.34 -7.56 -5.20
C LYS A 183 -5.41 -7.70 -3.70
N VAL A 184 -6.61 -7.85 -3.15
CA VAL A 184 -6.85 -7.97 -1.71
C VAL A 184 -7.70 -9.21 -1.46
N ALA A 185 -7.25 -10.09 -0.56
CA ALA A 185 -8.08 -11.17 -0.07
C ALA A 185 -8.99 -10.65 1.06
N ALA A 186 -10.29 -10.61 0.81
CA ALA A 186 -11.25 -10.09 1.78
C ALA A 186 -12.49 -10.98 1.87
N LYS A 187 -13.20 -10.85 2.99
CA LYS A 187 -14.55 -11.36 3.19
C LYS A 187 -15.52 -10.19 3.20
N ARG A 188 -16.74 -10.39 2.72
CA ARG A 188 -17.78 -9.35 2.84
C ARG A 188 -18.28 -9.30 4.29
N GLY A 189 -18.45 -8.10 4.83
CA GLY A 189 -19.10 -7.90 6.11
C GLY A 189 -20.52 -8.44 6.06
N GLN A 190 -20.94 -9.14 7.12
CA GLN A 190 -22.35 -9.46 7.30
C GLN A 190 -23.05 -8.18 7.77
N GLU A 191 -24.17 -7.82 7.14
CA GLU A 191 -25.14 -6.93 7.78
C GLU A 191 -25.57 -7.63 9.07
N GLU A 192 -25.08 -7.17 10.23
CA GLU A 192 -25.67 -7.56 11.51
C GLU A 192 -27.10 -7.03 11.52
N GLU A 193 -28.06 -7.94 11.29
CA GLU A 193 -29.51 -7.70 11.34
C GLU A 193 -30.00 -7.39 12.76
#